data_AF-A0AAE4CDJ4-F1
#
_entry.id   AF-A0AAE4CDJ4-F1
#
_cell.length_a   1.000
_cell.length_b   1.000
_cell.length_c   1.000
_cell.angle_alpha   90.00
_cell.angle_beta   90.00
_cell.angle_gamma   90.00
#
_symmetry.space_group_name_H-M   'P 1'
#
loop_
_entity.id
_entity.type
_entity.pdbx_description
1 polymer ?
#
loop_
_entity_poly.entity_id
_entity_poly.type
_entity_poly.pdbx_seq_one_letter_code
_entity_poly.pdbx_strand_id
1 'polypeptide(L)'
;MSDHDLARLRAELDRLTGPARAQTLHDLTRAHTNRFWRAGPGRADARPDLDAAIAAATETYGWFRPGDALRPQIASQLGWLLATRHLAYGTPAEDRETGIARLVEALESPTLPPMMRQQARLWLGQLYLRRTLGGLGDIGGAMIGLVGRPGSDRAGNARAAAGCFRQVLAEPEMSGEITAAAESLLGIAESLLALGEGRLRGLGGIRKAAAGLRRLHEQSQVATRGPILFQGSRLAAMDPLDRPVMLVGSTEPDTAAPRRPAARPAAAPADPRAAVRQRLSAGDDPFPVLAPMLDRDAPRPDVGLADDLTALATTALHSGTAGPDDHLLLAAALWLRARADEGTAADEDTEAALDSLSAAAAGIAGLPVPAVPVLFRMLVLLGDRDPAGHLPRALAPIVSALRAVGADALAVPEAGGVLLHAADGRAMTAGVRALPRRVLMIGDTPPTGALSMVSTVAGPAQVIMLAGRPRRRLDERPVILAGPAGDPALLRAFYPHATVLDAGGDRRSSAEASMLHVGDAAVTVPDRTGAGGGLVVLPPSARFPALADAFLAAGFSGAVGWLRPVPDRAAVAVTAALHAHLTLWGREPAAAVFAVRRWLRSPERAAVPHLPVTLAAALDAAGPRDLADSLVHRGV
;
A
#
# COMPACT_ATOMS: atom_id res chain seq x y z
N MET A 1 4.55 -14.84 -12.61
CA MET A 1 4.73 -15.41 -13.96
C MET A 1 3.81 -16.58 -14.15
N SER A 2 2.86 -16.40 -15.07
CA SER A 2 1.84 -17.33 -15.49
C SER A 2 2.35 -18.26 -16.60
N ASP A 3 1.59 -19.31 -16.94
CA ASP A 3 1.87 -20.15 -18.12
C ASP A 3 1.79 -19.33 -19.42
N HIS A 4 0.96 -18.29 -19.43
CA HIS A 4 0.83 -17.36 -20.55
C HIS A 4 2.13 -16.59 -20.81
N ASP A 5 2.80 -16.13 -19.75
CA ASP A 5 4.08 -15.40 -19.86
C ASP A 5 5.18 -16.28 -20.47
N LEU A 6 5.25 -17.55 -20.05
CA LEU A 6 6.19 -18.52 -20.61
C LEU A 6 5.88 -18.83 -22.08
N ALA A 7 4.61 -18.98 -22.44
CA ALA A 7 4.20 -19.19 -23.82
C ALA A 7 4.59 -17.97 -24.70
N ARG A 8 4.40 -16.75 -24.18
CA ARG A 8 4.80 -15.51 -24.85
C ARG A 8 6.31 -15.44 -25.09
N LEU A 9 7.12 -15.67 -24.06
CA LEU A 9 8.59 -15.66 -24.18
C LEU A 9 9.10 -16.72 -25.16
N ARG A 10 8.47 -17.90 -25.22
CA ARG A 10 8.82 -18.94 -26.21
C ARG A 10 8.47 -18.50 -27.64
N ALA A 11 7.27 -17.96 -27.84
CA ALA A 11 6.85 -17.47 -29.15
C ALA A 11 7.71 -16.29 -29.64
N GLU A 12 8.20 -15.45 -28.73
CA GLU A 12 9.17 -14.40 -29.02
C GLU A 12 10.53 -14.99 -29.40
N LEU A 13 11.02 -15.95 -28.61
CA LEU A 13 12.28 -16.64 -28.87
C LEU A 13 12.30 -17.31 -30.25
N ASP A 14 11.19 -17.92 -30.68
CA ASP A 14 11.07 -18.57 -32.00
C ASP A 14 11.25 -17.60 -33.18
N ARG A 15 11.03 -16.30 -32.95
CA ARG A 15 11.22 -15.24 -33.97
C ARG A 15 12.64 -14.67 -33.96
N LEU A 16 13.44 -14.97 -32.95
CA LEU A 16 14.78 -14.45 -32.77
C LEU A 16 15.83 -15.48 -33.20
N THR A 17 16.90 -14.98 -33.82
CA THR A 17 18.04 -15.79 -34.25
C THR A 17 19.35 -15.21 -33.72
N GLY A 18 20.37 -16.05 -33.54
CA GLY A 18 21.69 -15.60 -33.12
C GLY A 18 21.72 -14.95 -31.72
N PRO A 19 22.67 -14.01 -31.48
CA PRO A 19 22.82 -13.31 -30.20
C PRO A 19 21.59 -12.51 -29.74
N ALA A 20 20.69 -12.14 -30.67
CA ALA A 20 19.45 -11.43 -30.31
C ALA A 20 18.56 -12.25 -29.37
N ARG A 21 18.73 -13.57 -29.35
CA ARG A 21 18.02 -14.50 -28.44
C ARG A 21 18.45 -14.37 -26.98
N ALA A 22 19.62 -13.79 -26.69
CA ALA A 22 20.26 -13.87 -25.38
C ALA A 22 19.40 -13.28 -24.25
N GLN A 23 18.73 -12.14 -24.48
CA GLN A 23 17.88 -11.52 -23.47
C GLN A 23 16.63 -12.36 -23.17
N THR A 24 15.89 -12.78 -24.21
CA THR A 24 14.69 -13.61 -24.06
C THR A 24 15.01 -14.97 -23.41
N LEU A 25 16.17 -15.56 -23.73
CA LEU A 25 16.66 -16.78 -23.06
C LEU A 25 16.99 -16.54 -21.58
N HIS A 26 17.62 -15.42 -21.24
CA HIS A 26 17.90 -15.06 -19.86
C HIS A 26 16.59 -14.90 -19.06
N ASP A 27 15.57 -14.27 -19.66
CA ASP A 27 14.25 -14.14 -19.05
C ASP A 27 13.55 -15.50 -18.88
N LEU A 28 13.65 -16.40 -19.86
CA LEU A 28 13.20 -17.79 -19.74
C LEU A 28 13.93 -18.57 -18.64
N THR A 29 15.24 -18.38 -18.48
CA THR A 29 15.99 -18.98 -17.37
C THR A 29 15.44 -18.51 -16.03
N ARG A 30 15.23 -17.20 -15.85
CA ARG A 30 14.67 -16.62 -14.61
C ARG A 30 13.27 -17.15 -14.33
N ALA A 31 12.42 -17.18 -15.35
CA ALA A 31 11.06 -17.69 -15.31
C ALA A 31 10.97 -19.14 -14.82
N HIS A 32 11.71 -20.03 -15.47
CA HIS A 32 11.73 -21.45 -15.14
C HIS A 32 12.38 -21.72 -13.78
N THR A 33 13.44 -20.98 -13.43
CA THR A 33 14.05 -21.03 -12.10
C THR A 33 13.03 -20.69 -11.01
N ASN A 34 12.23 -19.64 -11.20
CA ASN A 34 11.19 -19.24 -10.24
C ASN A 34 10.11 -20.32 -10.06
N ARG A 35 9.68 -20.99 -11.15
CA ARG A 35 8.73 -22.11 -11.06
C ARG A 35 9.33 -23.31 -10.33
N PHE A 36 10.56 -23.68 -10.64
CA PHE A 36 11.29 -24.75 -9.96
C PHE A 36 11.31 -24.53 -8.44
N TRP A 37 11.66 -23.33 -7.99
CA TRP A 37 11.70 -23.02 -6.54
C TRP A 37 10.32 -22.99 -5.89
N ARG A 38 9.27 -22.59 -6.62
CA ARG A 38 7.89 -22.65 -6.12
C ARG A 38 7.39 -24.07 -5.98
N ALA A 39 7.67 -24.92 -6.95
CA ALA A 39 7.32 -26.33 -6.89
C ALA A 39 8.10 -27.00 -5.75
N GLY A 40 9.40 -26.73 -5.65
CA GLY A 40 10.28 -27.17 -4.57
C GLY A 40 11.37 -28.13 -5.07
N PRO A 41 12.65 -27.91 -4.72
CA PRO A 41 13.75 -28.79 -5.10
C PRO A 41 13.53 -30.25 -4.68
N GLY A 42 13.96 -31.18 -5.51
CA GLY A 42 13.89 -32.63 -5.24
C GLY A 42 12.54 -33.26 -5.57
N ARG A 43 11.50 -32.45 -5.85
CA ARG A 43 10.23 -32.99 -6.36
C ARG A 43 10.31 -33.29 -7.85
N ALA A 44 9.67 -34.38 -8.27
CA ALA A 44 9.68 -34.83 -9.66
C ALA A 44 9.00 -33.84 -10.61
N ASP A 45 7.94 -33.17 -10.16
CA ASP A 45 7.19 -32.15 -10.90
C ASP A 45 7.97 -30.85 -11.13
N ALA A 46 8.93 -30.52 -10.25
CA ALA A 46 9.78 -29.34 -10.37
C ALA A 46 10.94 -29.51 -11.38
N ARG A 47 11.34 -30.76 -11.65
CA ARG A 47 12.53 -31.07 -12.47
C ARG A 47 12.45 -30.52 -13.91
N PRO A 48 11.32 -30.64 -14.64
CA PRO A 48 11.22 -30.12 -16.01
C PRO A 48 11.51 -28.62 -16.12
N ASP A 49 11.09 -27.83 -15.12
CA ASP A 49 11.37 -26.40 -15.08
C ASP A 49 12.89 -26.15 -14.87
N LEU A 50 13.55 -26.90 -13.98
CA LEU A 50 15.01 -26.78 -13.81
C LEU A 50 15.78 -27.16 -15.07
N ASP A 51 15.38 -28.24 -15.75
CA ASP A 51 16.00 -28.69 -16.99
C ASP A 51 15.83 -27.64 -18.11
N ALA A 52 14.65 -27.02 -18.21
CA ALA A 52 14.40 -25.92 -19.14
C ALA A 52 15.23 -24.67 -18.81
N ALA A 53 15.37 -24.32 -17.52
CA ALA A 53 16.20 -23.20 -17.09
C ALA A 53 17.68 -23.39 -17.46
N ILE A 54 18.21 -24.61 -17.26
CA ILE A 54 19.59 -24.98 -17.61
C ILE A 54 19.80 -24.93 -19.13
N ALA A 55 18.85 -25.42 -19.91
CA ALA A 55 18.93 -25.38 -21.37
C ALA A 55 19.02 -23.93 -21.89
N ALA A 56 18.11 -23.05 -21.43
CA ALA A 56 18.12 -21.63 -21.78
C ALA A 56 19.39 -20.92 -21.32
N ALA A 57 19.89 -21.21 -20.11
CA ALA A 57 21.12 -20.62 -19.57
C ALA A 57 22.37 -21.08 -20.33
N THR A 58 22.39 -22.35 -20.77
CA THR A 58 23.48 -22.92 -21.58
C THR A 58 23.55 -22.24 -22.94
N GLU A 59 22.41 -22.05 -23.61
CA GLU A 59 22.36 -21.34 -24.87
C GLU A 59 22.77 -19.86 -24.69
N THR A 60 22.23 -19.20 -23.67
CA THR A 60 22.60 -17.81 -23.31
C THR A 60 24.11 -17.67 -23.11
N TYR A 61 24.72 -18.58 -22.34
CA TYR A 61 26.16 -18.60 -22.09
C TYR A 61 26.98 -18.75 -23.38
N GLY A 62 26.50 -19.54 -24.34
CA GLY A 62 27.15 -19.73 -25.64
C GLY A 62 27.25 -18.48 -26.51
N TRP A 63 26.39 -17.48 -26.28
CA TRP A 63 26.40 -16.23 -27.04
C TRP A 63 27.46 -15.22 -26.58
N PHE A 64 27.96 -15.34 -25.35
CA PHE A 64 28.98 -14.44 -24.82
C PHE A 64 30.36 -15.05 -24.99
N ARG A 65 31.37 -14.26 -25.37
CA ARG A 65 32.78 -14.67 -25.53
C ARG A 65 33.59 -14.41 -24.25
N PRO A 66 34.74 -15.09 -24.07
CA PRO A 66 35.69 -14.73 -23.00
C PRO A 66 36.04 -13.23 -23.08
N GLY A 67 35.92 -12.53 -21.95
CA GLY A 67 36.12 -11.08 -21.86
C GLY A 67 34.83 -10.24 -21.87
N ASP A 68 33.70 -10.80 -22.30
CA ASP A 68 32.42 -10.07 -22.26
C ASP A 68 31.97 -9.81 -20.81
N ALA A 69 31.51 -8.58 -20.54
CA ALA A 69 31.20 -8.12 -19.19
C ALA A 69 30.12 -8.96 -18.48
N LEU A 70 29.14 -9.49 -19.22
CA LEU A 70 28.03 -10.29 -18.68
C LEU A 70 28.35 -11.78 -18.55
N ARG A 71 29.39 -12.28 -19.24
CA ARG A 71 29.71 -13.71 -19.26
C ARG A 71 29.94 -14.30 -17.85
N PRO A 72 30.65 -13.64 -16.92
CA PRO A 72 30.84 -14.17 -15.57
C PRO A 72 29.53 -14.35 -14.80
N GLN A 73 28.57 -13.44 -14.99
CA GLN A 73 27.26 -13.52 -14.32
C GLN A 73 26.45 -14.70 -14.85
N ILE A 74 26.42 -14.88 -16.19
CA ILE A 74 25.74 -16.01 -16.83
C ILE A 74 26.43 -17.34 -16.47
N ALA A 75 27.76 -17.38 -16.41
CA ALA A 75 28.53 -18.55 -15.97
C ALA A 75 28.21 -18.92 -14.52
N SER A 76 28.14 -17.93 -13.63
CA SER A 76 27.75 -18.12 -12.23
C SER A 76 26.34 -18.72 -12.11
N GLN A 77 25.37 -18.15 -12.83
CA GLN A 77 23.99 -18.62 -12.84
C GLN A 77 23.87 -20.05 -13.38
N LEU A 78 24.52 -20.35 -14.51
CA LEU A 78 24.51 -21.69 -15.10
C LEU A 78 25.16 -22.71 -14.16
N GLY A 79 26.31 -22.38 -13.58
CA GLY A 79 27.02 -23.24 -12.64
C GLY A 79 26.19 -23.55 -11.40
N TRP A 80 25.46 -22.56 -10.89
CA TRP A 80 24.51 -22.74 -9.80
C TRP A 80 23.33 -23.67 -10.15
N LEU A 81 22.71 -23.50 -11.33
CA LEU A 81 21.58 -24.34 -11.76
C LEU A 81 22.01 -25.81 -11.92
N LEU A 82 23.18 -26.05 -12.52
CA LEU A 82 23.78 -27.38 -12.64
C LEU A 82 24.08 -27.98 -11.26
N ALA A 83 24.63 -27.18 -10.35
CA ALA A 83 24.88 -27.61 -8.97
C ALA A 83 23.59 -28.04 -8.27
N THR A 84 22.53 -27.24 -8.42
CA THR A 84 21.21 -27.51 -7.86
C THR A 84 20.63 -28.81 -8.39
N ARG A 85 20.71 -29.04 -9.71
CA ARG A 85 20.22 -30.27 -10.34
C ARG A 85 20.97 -31.50 -9.80
N HIS A 86 22.29 -31.42 -9.71
CA HIS A 86 23.12 -32.49 -9.14
C HIS A 86 22.78 -32.79 -7.68
N LEU A 87 22.64 -31.75 -6.85
CA LEU A 87 22.40 -31.89 -5.41
C LEU A 87 21.00 -32.39 -5.09
N ALA A 88 19.98 -31.94 -5.82
CA ALA A 88 18.58 -32.25 -5.53
C ALA A 88 18.12 -33.57 -6.15
N TYR A 89 18.67 -33.97 -7.30
CA TYR A 89 18.18 -35.12 -8.06
C TYR A 89 19.23 -36.22 -8.28
N GLY A 90 20.46 -36.05 -7.80
CA GLY A 90 21.52 -37.05 -7.96
C GLY A 90 21.92 -37.27 -9.43
N THR A 91 21.85 -36.23 -10.26
CA THR A 91 22.14 -36.29 -11.71
C THR A 91 23.61 -36.60 -12.01
N PRO A 92 23.96 -36.93 -13.27
CA PRO A 92 25.29 -37.42 -13.64
C PRO A 92 26.43 -36.53 -13.16
N ALA A 93 27.60 -37.13 -12.97
CA ALA A 93 28.82 -36.43 -12.59
C ALA A 93 29.15 -35.24 -13.52
N GLU A 94 28.73 -35.29 -14.78
CA GLU A 94 28.90 -34.22 -15.77
C GLU A 94 28.31 -32.88 -15.33
N ASP A 95 27.14 -32.85 -14.69
CA ASP A 95 26.54 -31.62 -14.16
C ASP A 95 27.44 -30.98 -13.10
N ARG A 96 28.00 -31.82 -12.21
CA ARG A 96 28.92 -31.36 -11.18
C ARG A 96 30.20 -30.80 -11.79
N GLU A 97 30.81 -31.53 -12.72
CA GLU A 97 32.08 -31.09 -13.33
C GLU A 97 31.89 -29.81 -14.18
N THR A 98 30.81 -29.74 -14.96
CA THR A 98 30.46 -28.54 -15.72
C THR A 98 30.13 -27.37 -14.80
N GLY A 99 29.38 -27.62 -13.72
CA GLY A 99 29.06 -26.61 -12.71
C GLY A 99 30.31 -26.05 -12.04
N ILE A 100 31.26 -26.90 -11.65
CA ILE A 100 32.56 -26.49 -11.10
C ILE A 100 33.28 -25.59 -12.11
N ALA A 101 33.40 -26.01 -13.37
CA ALA A 101 34.10 -25.24 -14.39
C ALA A 101 33.50 -23.84 -14.58
N ARG A 102 32.17 -23.71 -14.62
CA ARG A 102 31.48 -22.41 -14.80
C ARG A 102 31.58 -21.51 -13.57
N LEU A 103 31.53 -22.07 -12.37
CA LEU A 103 31.70 -21.30 -11.13
C LEU A 103 33.14 -20.81 -10.97
N VAL A 104 34.14 -21.62 -11.32
CA VAL A 104 35.55 -21.21 -11.32
C VAL A 104 35.77 -20.06 -12.32
N GLU A 105 35.30 -20.22 -13.56
CA GLU A 105 35.37 -19.16 -14.58
C GLU A 105 34.73 -17.86 -14.11
N ALA A 106 33.56 -17.93 -13.47
CA ALA A 106 32.89 -16.74 -12.93
C ALA A 106 33.73 -16.05 -11.84
N LEU A 107 34.35 -16.82 -10.95
CA LEU A 107 35.13 -16.31 -9.82
C LEU A 107 36.49 -15.73 -10.22
N GLU A 108 37.02 -16.12 -11.37
CA GLU A 108 38.23 -15.52 -11.96
C GLU A 108 37.98 -14.09 -12.45
N SER A 109 36.72 -13.72 -12.73
CA SER A 109 36.40 -12.38 -13.20
C SER A 109 36.33 -11.35 -12.06
N PRO A 110 37.05 -10.20 -12.19
CA PRO A 110 36.89 -9.09 -11.26
C PRO A 110 35.51 -8.41 -11.39
N THR A 111 34.82 -8.54 -12.54
CA THR A 111 33.53 -7.88 -12.79
C THR A 111 32.32 -8.60 -12.19
N LEU A 112 32.52 -9.78 -11.57
CA LEU A 112 31.43 -10.51 -10.92
C LEU A 112 30.96 -9.74 -9.68
N PRO A 113 29.66 -9.38 -9.57
CA PRO A 113 29.13 -8.66 -8.43
C PRO A 113 29.45 -9.37 -7.09
N PRO A 114 29.74 -8.64 -5.99
CA PRO A 114 30.16 -9.24 -4.72
C PRO A 114 29.23 -10.33 -4.20
N MET A 115 27.92 -10.08 -4.24
CA MET A 115 26.91 -11.06 -3.81
C MET A 115 26.92 -12.34 -4.67
N MET A 116 27.04 -12.21 -6.00
CA MET A 116 27.14 -13.38 -6.89
C MET A 116 28.46 -14.14 -6.67
N ARG A 117 29.55 -13.44 -6.33
CA ARG A 117 30.84 -14.05 -5.99
C ARG A 117 30.75 -14.89 -4.72
N GLN A 118 30.12 -14.37 -3.66
CA GLN A 118 29.88 -15.12 -2.43
C GLN A 118 29.02 -16.36 -2.70
N GLN A 119 27.93 -16.21 -3.45
CA GLN A 119 27.06 -17.32 -3.81
C GLN A 119 27.79 -18.37 -4.66
N ALA A 120 28.58 -17.94 -5.64
CA ALA A 120 29.38 -18.84 -6.48
C ALA A 120 30.39 -19.65 -5.66
N ARG A 121 31.09 -19.01 -4.69
CA ARG A 121 31.99 -19.70 -3.75
C ARG A 121 31.24 -20.73 -2.90
N LEU A 122 30.06 -20.38 -2.39
CA LEU A 122 29.26 -21.29 -1.57
C LEU A 122 28.88 -22.55 -2.36
N TRP A 123 28.36 -22.41 -3.58
CA TRP A 123 28.00 -23.55 -4.43
C TRP A 123 29.21 -24.36 -4.88
N LEU A 124 30.31 -23.68 -5.25
CA LEU A 124 31.55 -24.34 -5.63
C LEU A 124 32.08 -25.21 -4.48
N GLY A 125 32.07 -24.70 -3.24
CA GLY A 125 32.44 -25.46 -2.06
C GLY A 125 31.55 -26.69 -1.84
N GLN A 126 30.24 -26.58 -2.05
CA GLN A 126 29.32 -27.72 -1.95
C GLN A 126 29.58 -28.78 -3.03
N LEU A 127 29.90 -28.39 -4.26
CA LEU A 127 30.26 -29.32 -5.34
C LEU A 127 31.55 -30.07 -5.03
N TYR A 128 32.58 -29.38 -4.52
CA TYR A 128 33.81 -30.02 -4.06
C TYR A 128 33.56 -30.99 -2.89
N LEU A 129 32.73 -30.61 -1.92
CA LEU A 129 32.32 -31.51 -0.83
C LEU A 129 31.62 -32.77 -1.36
N ARG A 130 30.68 -32.62 -2.29
CA ARG A 130 30.00 -33.76 -2.90
C ARG A 130 30.94 -34.65 -3.68
N ARG A 131 31.92 -34.09 -4.39
CA ARG A 131 32.95 -34.87 -5.09
C ARG A 131 33.76 -35.73 -4.10
N THR A 132 34.09 -35.19 -2.93
CA THR A 132 34.75 -35.93 -1.84
C THR A 132 33.86 -37.04 -1.27
N LEU A 133 32.57 -36.74 -1.03
CA LEU A 133 31.62 -37.67 -0.42
C LEU A 133 31.11 -38.77 -1.37
N GLY A 134 31.01 -38.50 -2.67
CA GLY A 134 30.56 -39.48 -3.68
C GLY A 134 31.45 -40.74 -3.72
N GLY A 135 32.73 -40.61 -3.33
CA GLY A 135 33.63 -41.76 -3.19
C GLY A 135 33.42 -42.60 -1.93
N LEU A 136 32.51 -42.22 -1.02
CA LEU A 136 32.18 -42.93 0.22
C LEU A 136 30.82 -43.65 0.17
N GLY A 137 29.91 -43.21 -0.70
CA GLY A 137 28.54 -43.75 -0.80
C GLY A 137 28.47 -45.19 -1.32
N ASP A 138 29.53 -45.67 -1.96
CA ASP A 138 29.69 -47.06 -2.36
C ASP A 138 30.26 -47.85 -1.18
N ILE A 139 29.39 -48.30 -0.26
CA ILE A 139 29.74 -48.90 1.03
C ILE A 139 30.64 -50.15 0.87
N GLY A 140 30.56 -50.84 -0.27
CA GLY A 140 31.48 -51.93 -0.62
C GLY A 140 32.90 -51.46 -1.00
N GLY A 141 33.06 -50.22 -1.49
CA GLY A 141 34.34 -49.61 -1.84
C GLY A 141 35.01 -48.81 -0.72
N ALA A 142 34.25 -48.34 0.28
CA ALA A 142 34.78 -47.51 1.37
C ALA A 142 35.77 -48.25 2.29
N MET A 143 35.57 -49.55 2.53
CA MET A 143 36.51 -50.39 3.31
C MET A 143 37.77 -50.74 2.52
N ILE A 144 37.68 -50.89 1.19
CA ILE A 144 38.84 -51.17 0.32
C ILE A 144 39.62 -49.88 -0.01
N GLY A 145 38.95 -48.73 -0.06
CA GLY A 145 39.57 -47.42 -0.33
C GLY A 145 40.41 -46.87 0.82
N LEU A 146 40.22 -47.36 2.05
CA LEU A 146 41.02 -46.99 3.22
C LEU A 146 42.47 -47.50 3.14
N VAL A 147 42.78 -48.42 2.21
CA VAL A 147 44.09 -49.08 2.05
C VAL A 147 44.82 -48.66 0.75
N GLY A 148 44.36 -47.60 0.06
CA GLY A 148 45.19 -46.90 -0.92
C GLY A 148 44.89 -47.21 -2.38
N ARG A 149 43.82 -46.60 -2.89
CA ARG A 149 43.69 -46.36 -4.34
C ARG A 149 44.16 -44.93 -4.66
N PRO A 150 45.29 -44.72 -5.37
CA PRO A 150 45.91 -43.41 -5.59
C PRO A 150 45.16 -42.42 -6.51
N GLY A 151 43.87 -42.60 -6.78
CA GLY A 151 43.20 -41.95 -7.91
C GLY A 151 42.26 -40.78 -7.59
N SER A 152 41.83 -40.60 -6.34
CA SER A 152 40.89 -39.52 -6.00
C SER A 152 41.54 -38.52 -5.07
N ASP A 153 41.78 -37.31 -5.56
CA ASP A 153 42.28 -36.16 -4.78
C ASP A 153 41.21 -35.66 -3.77
N ARG A 154 40.83 -36.52 -2.83
CA ARG A 154 39.81 -36.24 -1.81
C ARG A 154 40.28 -35.13 -0.87
N ALA A 155 41.57 -35.16 -0.51
CA ALA A 155 42.17 -34.14 0.33
C ALA A 155 42.20 -32.79 -0.38
N GLY A 156 42.56 -32.74 -1.68
CA GLY A 156 42.51 -31.50 -2.47
C GLY A 156 41.09 -30.96 -2.63
N ASN A 157 40.10 -31.81 -2.92
CA ASN A 157 38.70 -31.38 -3.00
C ASN A 157 38.17 -30.86 -1.64
N ALA A 158 38.46 -31.55 -0.53
CA ALA A 158 38.08 -31.07 0.81
C ALA A 158 38.76 -29.74 1.16
N ARG A 159 40.03 -29.57 0.78
CA ARG A 159 40.78 -28.32 0.97
C ARG A 159 40.22 -27.18 0.12
N ALA A 160 39.88 -27.45 -1.14
CA ALA A 160 39.24 -26.49 -2.03
C ALA A 160 37.88 -26.04 -1.50
N ALA A 161 37.07 -26.98 -1.00
CA ALA A 161 35.80 -26.67 -0.35
C ALA A 161 35.98 -25.77 0.89
N ALA A 162 36.91 -26.13 1.79
CA ALA A 162 37.21 -25.33 2.97
C ALA A 162 37.71 -23.91 2.60
N GLY A 163 38.53 -23.80 1.55
CA GLY A 163 38.97 -22.52 1.00
C GLY A 163 37.80 -21.64 0.56
N CYS A 164 36.82 -22.22 -0.16
CA CYS A 164 35.63 -21.50 -0.59
C CYS A 164 34.80 -20.99 0.61
N PHE A 165 34.53 -21.82 1.61
CA PHE A 165 33.71 -21.40 2.76
C PHE A 165 34.42 -20.37 3.65
N ARG A 166 35.75 -20.45 3.81
CA ARG A 166 36.50 -19.41 4.53
C ARG A 166 36.46 -18.07 3.80
N GLN A 167 36.56 -18.08 2.47
CA GLN A 167 36.40 -16.85 1.68
C GLN A 167 35.00 -16.27 1.79
N VAL A 168 33.97 -17.11 1.90
CA VAL A 168 32.59 -16.66 2.15
C VAL A 168 32.48 -16.00 3.54
N LEU A 169 33.04 -16.60 4.58
CA LEU A 169 33.02 -16.07 5.96
C LEU A 169 33.90 -14.84 6.20
N ALA A 170 34.86 -14.56 5.32
CA ALA A 170 35.73 -13.39 5.42
C ALA A 170 35.07 -12.10 4.92
N GLU A 171 33.91 -12.18 4.26
CA GLU A 171 33.22 -11.03 3.67
C GLU A 171 32.24 -10.42 4.68
N PRO A 172 32.29 -9.10 4.95
CA PRO A 172 31.61 -8.48 6.10
C PRO A 172 30.08 -8.30 5.95
N GLU A 173 29.51 -8.48 4.77
CA GLU A 173 28.10 -8.11 4.46
C GLU A 173 27.16 -9.31 4.24
N MET A 174 27.40 -10.45 4.88
CA MET A 174 26.56 -11.63 4.68
C MET A 174 25.34 -11.67 5.60
N SER A 175 24.24 -12.21 5.07
CA SER A 175 23.08 -12.54 5.91
C SER A 175 23.46 -13.64 6.92
N GLY A 176 22.88 -13.58 8.13
CA GLY A 176 23.16 -14.55 9.19
C GLY A 176 22.91 -16.00 8.78
N GLU A 177 21.95 -16.24 7.88
CA GLU A 177 21.67 -17.58 7.33
C GLU A 177 22.82 -18.13 6.47
N ILE A 178 23.39 -17.31 5.58
CA ILE A 178 24.50 -17.73 4.72
C ILE A 178 25.76 -17.96 5.56
N THR A 179 26.01 -17.10 6.55
CA THR A 179 27.11 -17.27 7.51
C THR A 179 27.00 -18.61 8.25
N ALA A 180 25.84 -18.91 8.85
CA ALA A 180 25.62 -20.15 9.58
C ALA A 180 25.76 -21.41 8.69
N ALA A 181 25.29 -21.33 7.43
CA ALA A 181 25.44 -22.41 6.47
C ALA A 181 26.92 -22.63 6.09
N ALA A 182 27.67 -21.55 5.83
CA ALA A 182 29.08 -21.60 5.47
C ALA A 182 29.95 -22.14 6.63
N GLU A 183 29.69 -21.74 7.88
CA GLU A 183 30.36 -22.29 9.07
C GLU A 183 30.13 -23.79 9.22
N SER A 184 28.87 -24.22 9.04
CA SER A 184 28.49 -25.64 9.14
C SER A 184 29.19 -26.47 8.07
N LEU A 185 29.20 -25.99 6.82
CA LEU A 185 29.85 -26.66 5.70
C LEU A 185 31.38 -26.65 5.82
N LEU A 186 31.97 -25.58 6.36
CA LEU A 186 33.40 -25.50 6.66
C LEU A 186 33.81 -26.58 7.68
N GLY A 187 33.05 -26.73 8.76
CA GLY A 187 33.31 -27.77 9.76
C GLY A 187 33.26 -29.19 9.18
N ILE A 188 32.37 -29.45 8.22
CA ILE A 188 32.31 -30.72 7.48
C ILE A 188 33.56 -30.88 6.59
N ALA A 189 33.93 -29.85 5.83
CA ALA A 189 35.10 -29.87 4.95
C ALA A 189 36.41 -30.13 5.71
N GLU A 190 36.60 -29.47 6.85
CA GLU A 190 37.78 -29.65 7.70
C GLU A 190 37.82 -31.03 8.35
N SER A 191 36.67 -31.58 8.73
CA SER A 191 36.59 -32.96 9.25
C SER A 191 36.98 -33.99 8.18
N LEU A 192 36.53 -33.81 6.94
CA LEU A 192 36.91 -34.66 5.80
C LEU A 192 38.38 -34.51 5.44
N LEU A 193 38.92 -33.30 5.53
CA LEU A 193 40.35 -33.06 5.31
C LEU A 193 41.20 -33.77 6.37
N ALA A 194 40.84 -33.65 7.64
CA ALA A 194 41.53 -34.34 8.74
C ALA A 194 41.45 -35.87 8.62
N LEU A 195 40.33 -36.40 8.09
CA LEU A 195 40.20 -37.82 7.76
C LEU A 195 41.15 -38.23 6.64
N GLY A 196 41.17 -37.47 5.54
CA GLY A 196 42.03 -37.75 4.38
C GLY A 196 43.53 -37.64 4.69
N GLU A 197 43.91 -36.81 5.65
CA GLU A 197 45.29 -36.65 6.13
C GLU A 197 45.67 -37.66 7.23
N GLY A 198 44.78 -38.58 7.62
CA GLY A 198 45.04 -39.56 8.68
C GLY A 198 45.21 -38.96 10.08
N ARG A 199 44.78 -37.70 10.28
CA ARG A 199 44.93 -36.97 11.55
C ARG A 199 43.77 -37.19 12.53
N LEU A 200 42.70 -37.84 12.09
CA LEU A 200 41.57 -38.18 12.97
C LEU A 200 41.93 -39.32 13.93
N ARG A 201 42.45 -38.95 15.11
CA ARG A 201 42.55 -39.87 16.24
C ARG A 201 41.22 -39.90 17.01
N GLY A 202 40.34 -40.82 16.65
CA GLY A 202 39.18 -41.22 17.45
C GLY A 202 37.78 -40.90 16.90
N LEU A 203 36.76 -41.53 17.51
CA LEU A 203 35.33 -41.47 17.13
C LEU A 203 34.72 -40.05 17.22
N GLY A 204 35.39 -39.10 17.88
CA GLY A 204 34.87 -37.74 18.11
C GLY A 204 34.68 -36.92 16.84
N GLY A 205 35.62 -36.99 15.88
CA GLY A 205 35.51 -36.24 14.62
C GLY A 205 34.39 -36.74 13.72
N ILE A 206 34.16 -38.06 13.68
CA ILE A 206 33.05 -38.67 12.95
C ILE A 206 31.70 -38.22 13.55
N ARG A 207 31.58 -38.19 14.89
CA ARG A 207 30.38 -37.67 15.56
C ARG A 207 30.13 -36.19 15.26
N LYS A 208 31.17 -35.36 15.23
CA LYS A 208 31.07 -33.93 14.90
C LYS A 208 30.62 -33.73 13.45
N ALA A 209 31.19 -34.48 12.50
CA ALA A 209 30.78 -34.45 11.10
C ALA A 209 29.32 -34.93 10.90
N ALA A 210 28.92 -36.01 11.58
CA ALA A 210 27.55 -36.52 11.55
C ALA A 210 26.53 -35.57 12.20
N ALA A 211 26.93 -34.82 13.24
CA ALA A 211 26.10 -33.77 13.82
C ALA A 211 25.96 -32.57 12.87
N GLY A 212 27.03 -32.16 12.19
CA GLY A 212 26.99 -31.11 11.17
C GLY A 212 26.09 -31.47 9.99
N LEU A 213 26.18 -32.70 9.48
CA LEU A 213 25.31 -33.19 8.40
C LEU A 213 23.82 -33.22 8.81
N ARG A 214 23.52 -33.57 10.06
CA ARG A 214 22.14 -33.53 10.58
C ARG A 214 21.61 -32.10 10.67
N ARG A 215 22.38 -31.17 11.25
CA ARG A 215 22.01 -29.74 11.29
C ARG A 215 21.82 -29.16 9.89
N LEU A 216 22.70 -29.52 8.95
CA LEU A 216 22.56 -29.11 7.56
C LEU A 216 21.29 -29.69 6.93
N HIS A 217 20.95 -30.95 7.21
CA HIS A 217 19.70 -31.55 6.72
C HIS A 217 18.47 -30.82 7.28
N GLU A 218 18.46 -30.55 8.58
CA GLU A 218 17.40 -29.80 9.28
C GLU A 218 17.28 -28.36 8.74
N GLN A 219 18.40 -27.66 8.55
CA GLN A 219 18.44 -26.31 7.99
C GLN A 219 18.07 -26.29 6.51
N SER A 220 18.43 -27.31 5.73
CA SER A 220 18.11 -27.39 4.30
C SER A 220 16.62 -27.55 4.04
N GLN A 221 15.84 -28.08 5.01
CA GLN A 221 14.38 -28.10 4.93
C GLN A 221 13.73 -26.71 5.14
N VAL A 222 14.47 -25.78 5.75
CA VAL A 222 14.04 -24.38 5.95
C VAL A 222 14.60 -23.48 4.83
N ALA A 223 15.82 -23.77 4.37
CA ALA A 223 16.54 -23.05 3.31
C ALA A 223 16.17 -23.48 1.88
N THR A 224 15.21 -24.40 1.69
CA THR A 224 14.58 -24.72 0.39
C THR A 224 13.82 -23.54 -0.24
N ARG A 225 13.72 -22.42 0.48
CA ARG A 225 13.28 -21.12 -0.05
C ARG A 225 14.45 -20.48 -0.78
N GLY A 226 14.54 -20.70 -2.10
CA GLY A 226 15.69 -20.38 -2.97
C GLY A 226 16.31 -18.98 -2.83
N PRO A 227 17.49 -18.74 -3.44
CA PRO A 227 18.28 -17.54 -3.19
C PRO A 227 17.56 -16.22 -3.50
N ILE A 228 17.78 -15.24 -2.61
CA ILE A 228 17.14 -13.92 -2.56
C ILE A 228 17.30 -13.14 -3.89
N LEU A 229 18.41 -13.33 -4.62
CA LEU A 229 18.71 -12.63 -5.88
C LEU A 229 17.70 -12.89 -7.02
N PHE A 230 16.97 -14.01 -6.98
CA PHE A 230 15.93 -14.31 -7.98
C PHE A 230 14.51 -14.08 -7.44
N GLN A 231 14.40 -13.69 -6.17
CA GLN A 231 13.14 -13.33 -5.53
C GLN A 231 12.84 -11.83 -5.70
N GLY A 232 12.98 -11.27 -6.90
CA GLY A 232 12.69 -9.86 -7.17
C GLY A 232 11.29 -9.46 -6.70
N SER A 233 10.30 -10.34 -6.86
CA SER A 233 8.94 -10.16 -6.36
C SER A 233 8.78 -10.28 -4.84
N ARG A 234 9.74 -10.87 -4.11
CA ARG A 234 9.74 -10.91 -2.63
C ARG A 234 10.54 -9.76 -2.03
N LEU A 235 11.66 -9.38 -2.65
CA LEU A 235 12.35 -8.13 -2.34
C LEU A 235 11.40 -6.94 -2.54
N ALA A 236 10.61 -6.94 -3.63
CA ALA A 236 9.56 -5.96 -3.86
C ALA A 236 8.42 -6.01 -2.83
N ALA A 237 8.21 -7.14 -2.16
CA ALA A 237 7.19 -7.31 -1.10
C ALA A 237 7.76 -7.15 0.33
N MET A 238 9.09 -7.09 0.50
CA MET A 238 9.72 -6.75 1.77
C MET A 238 9.61 -5.25 2.01
N ASP A 239 9.53 -4.88 3.29
CA ASP A 239 9.68 -3.50 3.72
C ASP A 239 10.93 -2.92 3.04
N PRO A 240 10.83 -1.79 2.32
CA PRO A 240 11.95 -1.15 1.65
C PRO A 240 13.19 -0.96 2.53
N LEU A 241 13.02 -0.78 3.85
CA LEU A 241 14.12 -0.63 4.81
C LEU A 241 14.82 -1.96 5.15
N ASP A 242 14.12 -3.08 4.97
CA ASP A 242 14.68 -4.42 5.18
C ASP A 242 15.29 -5.00 3.89
N ARG A 243 15.14 -4.31 2.74
CA ARG A 243 15.76 -4.73 1.49
C ARG A 243 17.27 -4.54 1.58
N PRO A 244 18.09 -5.57 1.30
CA PRO A 244 19.53 -5.41 1.25
C PRO A 244 19.92 -4.39 0.17
N VAL A 245 20.46 -3.25 0.58
CA VAL A 245 20.98 -2.21 -0.30
C VAL A 245 22.40 -2.60 -0.73
N MET A 246 22.59 -2.84 -2.03
CA MET A 246 23.93 -3.04 -2.60
C MET A 246 24.67 -1.70 -2.64
N LEU A 247 25.61 -1.49 -1.73
CA LEU A 247 26.56 -0.38 -1.84
C LEU A 247 27.60 -0.72 -2.90
N VAL A 248 27.46 -0.12 -4.09
CA VAL A 248 28.53 -0.16 -5.09
C VAL A 248 29.61 0.80 -4.64
N GLY A 249 30.61 0.27 -3.94
CA GLY A 249 31.86 0.98 -3.70
C GLY A 249 32.53 1.25 -5.04
N SER A 250 32.44 2.47 -5.54
CA SER A 250 33.23 2.89 -6.70
C SER A 250 34.70 2.87 -6.30
N THR A 251 35.47 1.94 -6.84
CA THR A 251 36.92 2.08 -6.88
C THR A 251 37.26 3.37 -7.62
N GLU A 252 38.07 4.20 -6.97
CA GLU A 252 38.56 5.47 -7.47
C GLU A 252 39.09 5.27 -8.90
N PRO A 253 38.56 5.98 -9.92
CA PRO A 253 38.88 5.68 -11.30
C PRO A 253 40.31 6.10 -11.60
N ASP A 254 41.09 5.12 -12.05
CA ASP A 254 42.42 5.30 -12.61
C ASP A 254 42.36 6.23 -13.83
N THR A 255 43.40 7.04 -13.96
CA THR A 255 43.42 8.29 -14.71
C THR A 255 43.46 8.04 -16.21
N ALA A 256 42.31 7.76 -16.84
CA ALA A 256 42.18 7.62 -18.28
C ALA A 256 41.49 8.85 -18.91
N ALA A 257 42.19 9.42 -19.91
CA ALA A 257 41.88 10.50 -20.87
C ALA A 257 40.51 11.23 -20.78
N PRO A 258 40.49 12.57 -20.98
CA PRO A 258 39.33 13.42 -20.76
C PRO A 258 38.18 13.10 -21.72
N ARG A 259 37.23 12.30 -21.26
CA ARG A 259 35.88 12.27 -21.83
C ARG A 259 35.21 13.60 -21.49
N ARG A 260 34.61 14.23 -22.50
CA ARG A 260 33.75 15.42 -22.36
C ARG A 260 32.83 15.20 -21.14
N PRO A 261 32.90 16.03 -20.09
CA PRO A 261 32.18 15.78 -18.86
C PRO A 261 30.70 15.66 -19.17
N ALA A 262 30.13 14.47 -18.93
CA ALA A 262 28.70 14.31 -18.88
C ALA A 262 28.19 15.37 -17.89
N ALA A 263 27.21 16.17 -18.31
CA ALA A 263 26.64 17.20 -17.47
C ALA A 263 26.28 16.57 -16.13
N ARG A 264 26.89 17.08 -15.06
CA ARG A 264 26.63 16.62 -13.69
C ARG A 264 25.11 16.62 -13.50
N PRO A 265 24.50 15.51 -13.06
CA PRO A 265 23.07 15.49 -12.78
C PRO A 265 22.74 16.69 -11.89
N ALA A 266 21.70 17.44 -12.25
CA ALA A 266 21.24 18.54 -11.42
C ALA A 266 21.01 17.99 -10.00
N ALA A 267 21.49 18.73 -8.99
CA ALA A 267 21.32 18.31 -7.61
C ALA A 267 19.83 18.08 -7.33
N ALA A 268 19.51 17.00 -6.60
CA ALA A 268 18.15 16.75 -6.18
C ALA A 268 17.60 17.99 -5.45
N PRO A 269 16.34 18.38 -5.68
CA PRO A 269 15.76 19.53 -5.01
C PRO A 269 15.80 19.30 -3.49
N ALA A 270 16.14 20.36 -2.75
CA ALA A 270 16.23 20.30 -1.30
C ALA A 270 14.88 19.93 -0.64
N ASP A 271 13.76 20.27 -1.30
CA ASP A 271 12.41 19.85 -0.92
C ASP A 271 11.66 19.33 -2.18
N PRO A 272 11.56 18.01 -2.36
CA PRO A 272 10.83 17.44 -3.48
C PRO A 272 9.34 17.76 -3.46
N ARG A 273 8.71 17.98 -2.30
CA ARG A 273 7.28 18.33 -2.21
C ARG A 273 7.01 19.75 -2.70
N ALA A 274 7.89 20.69 -2.35
CA ALA A 274 7.84 22.04 -2.89
C ALA A 274 8.05 22.03 -4.42
N ALA A 275 8.94 21.17 -4.93
CA ALA A 275 9.16 21.04 -6.37
C ALA A 275 7.92 20.49 -7.11
N VAL A 276 7.22 19.48 -6.56
CA VAL A 276 5.94 18.99 -7.13
C VAL A 276 4.90 20.13 -7.19
N ARG A 277 4.73 20.87 -6.09
CA ARG A 277 3.82 22.03 -6.03
C ARG A 277 4.19 23.12 -7.03
N GLN A 278 5.47 23.46 -7.14
CA GLN A 278 5.93 24.44 -8.10
C GLN A 278 5.62 24.02 -9.54
N ARG A 279 5.75 22.72 -9.84
CA ARG A 279 5.54 22.17 -11.18
C ARG A 279 4.08 22.10 -11.58
N LEU A 280 3.18 21.71 -10.66
CA LEU A 280 1.76 21.51 -10.94
C LEU A 280 0.93 22.79 -10.78
N SER A 281 1.19 23.56 -9.73
CA SER A 281 0.27 24.57 -9.22
C SER A 281 0.98 25.89 -8.90
N ALA A 282 2.17 26.13 -9.47
CA ALA A 282 2.98 27.32 -9.22
C ALA A 282 3.22 27.63 -7.73
N GLY A 283 3.19 26.59 -6.87
CA GLY A 283 3.39 26.69 -5.43
C GLY A 283 2.16 26.39 -4.56
N ASP A 284 0.96 26.36 -5.15
CA ASP A 284 -0.30 26.06 -4.44
C ASP A 284 -0.52 24.55 -4.21
N ASP A 285 -1.69 24.16 -3.70
CA ASP A 285 -2.08 22.74 -3.54
C ASP A 285 -2.10 22.02 -4.91
N PRO A 286 -1.40 20.88 -5.08
CA PRO A 286 -1.32 20.19 -6.35
C PRO A 286 -2.58 19.38 -6.69
N PHE A 287 -3.39 19.00 -5.70
CA PHE A 287 -4.52 18.08 -5.91
C PHE A 287 -5.66 18.66 -6.75
N PRO A 288 -6.06 19.94 -6.61
CA PRO A 288 -7.05 20.56 -7.49
C PRO A 288 -6.62 20.56 -8.98
N VAL A 289 -5.32 20.59 -9.27
CA VAL A 289 -4.79 20.52 -10.64
C VAL A 289 -4.75 19.08 -11.15
N LEU A 290 -4.41 18.13 -10.29
CA LEU A 290 -4.37 16.71 -10.64
C LEU A 290 -5.75 16.12 -10.91
N ALA A 291 -6.78 16.52 -10.16
CA ALA A 291 -8.13 15.97 -10.29
C ALA A 291 -8.68 15.98 -11.74
N PRO A 292 -8.64 17.10 -12.50
CA PRO A 292 -9.07 17.11 -13.90
C PRO A 292 -8.11 16.36 -14.85
N MET A 293 -6.81 16.29 -14.55
CA MET A 293 -5.87 15.51 -15.38
C MET A 293 -6.17 14.00 -15.34
N LEU A 294 -6.78 13.54 -14.25
CA LEU A 294 -7.18 12.16 -14.05
C LEU A 294 -8.54 11.81 -14.67
N ASP A 295 -9.24 12.77 -15.28
CA ASP A 295 -10.46 12.46 -16.02
C ASP A 295 -10.16 11.47 -17.16
N ARG A 296 -11.08 10.52 -17.36
CA ARG A 296 -10.96 9.49 -18.40
C ARG A 296 -10.84 10.10 -19.80
N ASP A 297 -11.51 11.23 -20.00
CA ASP A 297 -11.54 11.96 -21.26
C ASP A 297 -10.50 13.10 -21.30
N ALA A 298 -9.65 13.24 -20.28
CA ALA A 298 -8.59 14.23 -20.28
C ALA A 298 -7.60 13.94 -21.44
N PRO A 299 -7.03 14.99 -22.07
CA PRO A 299 -5.95 14.83 -23.04
C PRO A 299 -4.80 13.98 -22.47
N ARG A 300 -4.08 13.28 -23.36
CA ARG A 300 -2.86 12.57 -22.95
C ARG A 300 -1.88 13.55 -22.30
N PRO A 301 -1.32 13.22 -21.12
CA PRO A 301 -0.37 14.09 -20.47
C PRO A 301 0.95 14.15 -21.25
N ASP A 302 1.67 15.27 -21.10
CA ASP A 302 3.04 15.38 -21.59
C ASP A 302 3.94 14.38 -20.88
N VAL A 303 4.71 13.59 -21.64
CA VAL A 303 5.58 12.53 -21.11
C VAL A 303 6.62 13.12 -20.16
N GLY A 304 7.23 14.26 -20.52
CA GLY A 304 8.24 14.92 -19.68
C GLY A 304 7.67 15.40 -18.35
N LEU A 305 6.46 15.95 -18.34
CA LEU A 305 5.76 16.27 -17.11
C LEU A 305 5.47 15.02 -16.26
N ALA A 306 4.99 13.94 -16.86
CA ALA A 306 4.68 12.71 -16.12
C ALA A 306 5.94 12.08 -15.50
N ASP A 307 7.06 12.08 -16.22
CA ASP A 307 8.36 11.64 -15.73
C ASP A 307 8.88 12.52 -14.58
N ASP A 308 8.82 13.85 -14.75
CA ASP A 308 9.21 14.82 -13.72
C ASP A 308 8.44 14.58 -12.41
N LEU A 309 7.10 14.44 -12.51
CA LEU A 309 6.24 14.19 -11.37
C LEU A 309 6.56 12.84 -10.70
N THR A 310 6.82 11.80 -11.50
CA THR A 310 7.14 10.47 -10.98
C THR A 310 8.48 10.49 -10.23
N ALA A 311 9.50 11.15 -10.79
CA ALA A 311 10.81 11.29 -10.16
C ALA A 311 10.72 12.08 -8.84
N LEU A 312 10.00 13.21 -8.84
CA LEU A 312 9.82 14.04 -7.66
C LEU A 312 9.00 13.35 -6.56
N ALA A 313 7.88 12.71 -6.92
CA ALA A 313 7.05 11.97 -5.97
C ALA A 313 7.79 10.75 -5.38
N THR A 314 8.57 10.05 -6.20
CA THR A 314 9.45 8.96 -5.73
C THR A 314 10.48 9.50 -4.75
N THR A 315 11.09 10.65 -5.04
CA THR A 315 12.08 11.29 -4.14
C THR A 315 11.43 11.71 -2.81
N ALA A 316 10.23 12.28 -2.84
CA ALA A 316 9.47 12.64 -1.64
C ALA A 316 9.18 11.41 -0.77
N LEU A 317 8.80 10.29 -1.40
CA LEU A 317 8.55 9.03 -0.71
C LEU A 317 9.80 8.48 0.01
N HIS A 318 10.98 8.61 -0.61
CA HIS A 318 12.24 8.12 -0.04
C HIS A 318 12.90 9.09 0.95
N SER A 319 12.28 10.23 1.26
CA SER A 319 12.80 11.21 2.22
C SER A 319 12.73 10.76 3.70
N GLY A 320 12.09 9.61 3.99
CA GLY A 320 11.92 9.08 5.35
C GLY A 320 10.76 9.70 6.13
N THR A 321 10.00 10.63 5.54
CA THR A 321 8.82 11.29 6.15
C THR A 321 7.55 11.11 5.33
N ALA A 322 7.48 10.06 4.51
CA ALA A 322 6.40 9.86 3.56
C ALA A 322 5.02 9.74 4.26
N GLY A 323 4.08 10.58 3.82
CA GLY A 323 2.69 10.54 4.23
C GLY A 323 1.79 9.85 3.20
N PRO A 324 0.49 9.67 3.51
CA PRO A 324 -0.49 9.14 2.56
C PRO A 324 -0.68 10.05 1.33
N ASP A 325 -0.43 11.35 1.47
CA ASP A 325 -0.46 12.33 0.40
C ASP A 325 0.71 12.13 -0.59
N ASP A 326 1.91 11.82 -0.12
CA ASP A 326 3.05 11.48 -0.98
C ASP A 326 2.78 10.20 -1.80
N HIS A 327 2.20 9.18 -1.16
CA HIS A 327 1.77 7.96 -1.83
C HIS A 327 0.70 8.21 -2.90
N LEU A 328 -0.26 9.10 -2.62
CA LEU A 328 -1.29 9.47 -3.58
C LEU A 328 -0.72 10.24 -4.77
N LEU A 329 0.23 11.16 -4.52
CA LEU A 329 0.93 11.88 -5.58
C LEU A 329 1.72 10.94 -6.48
N LEU A 330 2.43 9.97 -5.90
CA LEU A 330 3.15 8.95 -6.67
C LEU A 330 2.19 8.08 -7.49
N ALA A 331 1.08 7.64 -6.91
CA ALA A 331 0.07 6.86 -7.62
C ALA A 331 -0.48 7.61 -8.83
N ALA A 332 -0.83 8.90 -8.65
CA ALA A 332 -1.31 9.74 -9.74
C ALA A 332 -0.24 9.98 -10.81
N ALA A 333 1.01 10.22 -10.43
CA ALA A 333 2.12 10.44 -11.37
C ALA A 333 2.41 9.18 -12.22
N LEU A 334 2.50 8.01 -11.60
CA LEU A 334 2.69 6.73 -12.28
C LEU A 334 1.54 6.42 -13.24
N TRP A 335 0.30 6.69 -12.83
CA TRP A 335 -0.86 6.53 -13.71
C TRP A 335 -0.82 7.47 -14.92
N LEU A 336 -0.44 8.74 -14.71
CA LEU A 336 -0.27 9.69 -15.81
C LEU A 336 0.85 9.25 -16.76
N ARG A 337 1.96 8.71 -16.23
CA ARG A 337 3.05 8.15 -17.06
C ARG A 337 2.59 6.93 -17.85
N ALA A 338 1.90 6.00 -17.23
CA ALA A 338 1.31 4.83 -17.88
C ALA A 338 0.32 5.22 -19.01
N ARG A 339 -0.38 6.35 -18.88
CA ARG A 339 -1.26 6.89 -19.94
C ARG A 339 -0.50 7.59 -21.08
N ALA A 340 0.69 8.10 -20.79
CA ALA A 340 1.53 8.80 -21.76
C ALA A 340 2.33 7.81 -22.64
N ASP A 341 2.72 6.67 -22.06
CA ASP A 341 3.49 5.61 -22.72
C ASP A 341 2.60 4.53 -23.36
N GLU A 342 3.05 3.95 -24.47
CA GLU A 342 2.42 2.82 -25.17
C GLU A 342 3.39 1.63 -25.14
N GLY A 343 3.45 0.90 -24.02
CA GLY A 343 4.39 -0.21 -23.87
C GLY A 343 4.21 -1.02 -22.59
N THR A 344 5.05 -2.03 -22.40
CA THR A 344 5.05 -2.88 -21.18
C THR A 344 5.37 -2.10 -19.91
N ALA A 345 6.08 -0.96 -20.03
CA ALA A 345 6.32 -0.05 -18.91
C ALA A 345 5.01 0.54 -18.34
N ALA A 346 3.97 0.70 -19.17
CA ALA A 346 2.67 1.18 -18.70
C ALA A 346 1.96 0.19 -17.77
N ASP A 347 2.16 -1.12 -17.97
CA ASP A 347 1.62 -2.15 -17.08
C ASP A 347 2.35 -2.14 -15.72
N GLU A 348 3.69 -2.05 -15.73
CA GLU A 348 4.50 -1.94 -14.51
C GLU A 348 4.15 -0.67 -13.72
N ASP A 349 3.98 0.47 -14.40
CA ASP A 349 3.56 1.72 -13.79
C ASP A 349 2.14 1.65 -13.23
N THR A 350 1.23 0.95 -13.91
CA THR A 350 -0.13 0.72 -13.41
C THR A 350 -0.11 -0.11 -12.12
N GLU A 351 0.69 -1.18 -12.07
CA GLU A 351 0.85 -2.01 -10.88
C GLU A 351 1.46 -1.19 -9.72
N ALA A 352 2.53 -0.43 -9.98
CA ALA A 352 3.16 0.42 -8.98
C ALA A 352 2.23 1.57 -8.50
N ALA A 353 1.39 2.10 -9.40
CA ALA A 353 0.35 3.08 -9.05
C ALA A 353 -0.70 2.47 -8.13
N LEU A 354 -1.11 1.22 -8.38
CA LEU A 354 -2.07 0.51 -7.54
C LEU A 354 -1.53 0.26 -6.12
N ASP A 355 -0.27 -0.17 -6.01
CA ASP A 355 0.39 -0.37 -4.71
C ASP A 355 0.48 0.94 -3.91
N SER A 356 0.90 2.02 -4.57
CA SER A 356 0.97 3.36 -3.96
C SER A 356 -0.42 3.86 -3.57
N LEU A 357 -1.44 3.64 -4.40
CA LEU A 357 -2.83 3.98 -4.10
C LEU A 357 -3.36 3.20 -2.89
N SER A 358 -3.02 1.92 -2.76
CA SER A 358 -3.40 1.11 -1.61
C SER A 358 -2.82 1.65 -0.30
N ALA A 359 -1.55 2.08 -0.30
CA ALA A 359 -0.92 2.73 0.85
C ALA A 359 -1.60 4.06 1.21
N ALA A 360 -1.89 4.91 0.21
CA ALA A 360 -2.64 6.16 0.43
C ALA A 360 -4.05 5.91 0.99
N ALA A 361 -4.77 4.92 0.45
CA ALA A 361 -6.11 4.54 0.88
C ALA A 361 -6.13 4.01 2.33
N ALA A 362 -5.11 3.23 2.73
CA ALA A 362 -4.95 2.79 4.11
C ALA A 362 -4.77 3.97 5.09
N GLY A 363 -4.08 5.02 4.63
CA GLY A 363 -3.87 6.28 5.36
C GLY A 363 -4.92 7.38 5.09
N ILE A 364 -6.11 7.05 4.55
CA ILE A 364 -7.12 8.04 4.12
C ILE A 364 -7.50 9.07 5.18
N ALA A 365 -7.41 8.71 6.47
CA ALA A 365 -7.68 9.63 7.58
C ALA A 365 -6.66 10.78 7.69
N GLY A 366 -5.43 10.58 7.21
CA GLY A 366 -4.37 11.59 7.21
C GLY A 366 -4.33 12.45 5.94
N LEU A 367 -5.17 12.17 4.94
CA LEU A 367 -5.18 12.94 3.70
C LEU A 367 -5.79 14.33 3.91
N PRO A 368 -5.21 15.38 3.29
CA PRO A 368 -5.86 16.68 3.24
C PRO A 368 -7.15 16.59 2.41
N VAL A 369 -8.16 17.39 2.76
CA VAL A 369 -9.49 17.34 2.12
C VAL A 369 -9.42 17.49 0.59
N PRO A 370 -8.59 18.39 0.01
CA PRO A 370 -8.43 18.51 -1.45
C PRO A 370 -7.88 17.25 -2.13
N ALA A 371 -7.18 16.36 -1.42
CA ALA A 371 -6.64 15.11 -1.95
C ALA A 371 -7.69 13.99 -2.09
N VAL A 372 -8.78 14.05 -1.32
CA VAL A 372 -9.80 13.00 -1.31
C VAL A 372 -10.48 12.79 -2.67
N PRO A 373 -10.86 13.84 -3.43
CA PRO A 373 -11.37 13.62 -4.78
C PRO A 373 -10.38 12.93 -5.73
N VAL A 374 -9.09 13.28 -5.64
CA VAL A 374 -8.02 12.61 -6.41
C VAL A 374 -7.94 11.12 -6.04
N LEU A 375 -7.97 10.79 -4.74
CA LEU A 375 -8.02 9.40 -4.27
C LEU A 375 -9.22 8.66 -4.87
N PHE A 376 -10.42 9.25 -4.80
CA PHE A 376 -11.66 8.62 -5.26
C PHE A 376 -11.66 8.39 -6.77
N ARG A 377 -11.16 9.35 -7.56
CA ARG A 377 -10.98 9.19 -9.01
C ARG A 377 -10.02 8.04 -9.32
N MET A 378 -8.87 8.00 -8.63
CA MET A 378 -7.89 6.93 -8.79
C MET A 378 -8.46 5.56 -8.43
N LEU A 379 -9.28 5.46 -7.37
CA LEU A 379 -9.98 4.24 -7.00
C LEU A 379 -10.95 3.75 -8.08
N VAL A 380 -11.61 4.67 -8.80
CA VAL A 380 -12.45 4.31 -9.95
C VAL A 380 -11.61 3.84 -11.13
N LEU A 381 -10.52 4.55 -11.45
CA LEU A 381 -9.67 4.24 -12.61
C LEU A 381 -8.92 2.90 -12.45
N LEU A 382 -8.44 2.62 -11.24
CA LEU A 382 -7.63 1.43 -10.94
C LEU A 382 -8.42 0.29 -10.28
N GLY A 383 -9.66 0.53 -9.84
CA GLY A 383 -10.46 -0.46 -9.12
C GLY A 383 -10.69 -1.77 -9.88
N ASP A 384 -10.94 -1.68 -11.19
CA ASP A 384 -11.12 -2.87 -12.05
C ASP A 384 -9.81 -3.64 -12.29
N ARG A 385 -8.66 -3.01 -12.00
CA ARG A 385 -7.31 -3.59 -12.16
C ARG A 385 -6.77 -4.23 -10.88
N ASP A 386 -7.57 -4.30 -9.81
CA ASP A 386 -7.21 -4.91 -8.53
C ASP A 386 -7.94 -6.25 -8.31
N PRO A 387 -7.62 -7.32 -9.06
CA PRO A 387 -8.31 -8.61 -8.92
C PRO A 387 -8.08 -9.26 -7.55
N ALA A 388 -7.00 -8.88 -6.86
CA ALA A 388 -6.65 -9.39 -5.54
C ALA A 388 -7.37 -8.65 -4.41
N GLY A 389 -8.07 -7.54 -4.69
CA GLY A 389 -8.86 -6.80 -3.71
C GLY A 389 -8.02 -6.16 -2.60
N HIS A 390 -6.88 -5.57 -2.95
CA HIS A 390 -6.07 -4.76 -2.04
C HIS A 390 -6.74 -3.44 -1.67
N LEU A 391 -7.40 -2.75 -2.61
CA LEU A 391 -8.05 -1.46 -2.38
C LEU A 391 -9.24 -1.58 -1.41
N PRO A 392 -10.19 -2.53 -1.56
CA PRO A 392 -11.24 -2.73 -0.56
C PRO A 392 -10.69 -3.07 0.84
N ARG A 393 -9.58 -3.81 0.91
CA ARG A 393 -8.90 -4.12 2.18
C ARG A 393 -8.29 -2.87 2.81
N ALA A 394 -7.61 -2.03 2.03
CA ALA A 394 -7.05 -0.77 2.50
C ALA A 394 -8.14 0.21 2.98
N LEU A 395 -9.30 0.22 2.33
CA LEU A 395 -10.46 1.05 2.69
C LEU A 395 -11.33 0.45 3.81
N ALA A 396 -11.00 -0.74 4.32
CA ALA A 396 -11.81 -1.41 5.35
C ALA A 396 -12.09 -0.53 6.59
N PRO A 397 -11.13 0.29 7.10
CA PRO A 397 -11.41 1.17 8.24
C PRO A 397 -12.50 2.21 7.96
N ILE A 398 -12.44 2.91 6.81
CA ILE A 398 -13.44 3.92 6.45
C ILE A 398 -14.78 3.27 6.10
N VAL A 399 -14.77 2.12 5.44
CA VAL A 399 -15.99 1.34 5.14
C VAL A 399 -16.66 0.86 6.42
N SER A 400 -15.90 0.36 7.39
CA SER A 400 -16.39 -0.01 8.71
C SER A 400 -17.00 1.19 9.43
N ALA A 401 -16.32 2.34 9.37
CA ALA A 401 -16.84 3.59 9.94
C ALA A 401 -18.18 4.01 9.31
N LEU A 402 -18.32 3.93 7.98
CA LEU A 402 -19.57 4.21 7.28
C LEU A 402 -20.71 3.30 7.73
N ARG A 403 -20.44 1.99 7.87
CA ARG A 403 -21.43 1.03 8.36
C ARG A 403 -21.84 1.31 9.80
N ALA A 404 -20.87 1.60 10.68
CA ALA A 404 -21.11 1.92 12.08
C ALA A 404 -22.02 3.15 12.24
N VAL A 405 -21.93 4.10 11.31
CA VAL A 405 -22.80 5.29 11.28
C VAL A 405 -24.04 5.13 10.41
N GLY A 406 -24.27 3.93 9.84
CA GLY A 406 -25.43 3.63 9.01
C GLY A 406 -25.47 4.38 7.68
N ALA A 407 -24.32 4.84 7.17
CA ALA A 407 -24.22 5.45 5.85
C ALA A 407 -23.98 4.38 4.79
N ASP A 408 -24.66 4.52 3.64
CA ASP A 408 -24.53 3.59 2.51
C ASP A 408 -23.33 3.92 1.63
N ALA A 409 -22.91 5.19 1.62
CA ALA A 409 -21.75 5.68 0.88
C ALA A 409 -21.14 6.96 1.46
N LEU A 410 -19.88 7.19 1.09
CA LEU A 410 -19.16 8.46 1.24
C LEU A 410 -19.01 9.09 -0.15
N ALA A 411 -19.35 10.35 -0.33
CA ALA A 411 -19.30 11.03 -1.63
C ALA A 411 -18.48 12.32 -1.56
N VAL A 412 -17.88 12.69 -2.70
CA VAL A 412 -17.20 13.98 -2.88
C VAL A 412 -18.01 14.83 -3.89
N PRO A 413 -18.31 16.10 -3.60
CA PRO A 413 -19.08 16.97 -4.47
C PRO A 413 -18.24 17.47 -5.64
N GLU A 414 -18.13 16.66 -6.69
CA GLU A 414 -17.48 17.03 -7.95
C GLU A 414 -18.39 16.82 -9.16
N ALA A 415 -18.02 17.45 -10.28
CA ALA A 415 -18.63 17.18 -11.58
C ALA A 415 -18.42 15.69 -11.93
N GLY A 416 -19.50 14.91 -11.97
CA GLY A 416 -19.47 13.46 -12.18
C GLY A 416 -19.64 12.61 -10.92
N GLY A 417 -19.54 13.22 -9.74
CA GLY A 417 -19.87 12.66 -8.42
C GLY A 417 -19.24 11.29 -8.14
N VAL A 418 -18.05 11.24 -7.55
CA VAL A 418 -17.47 9.94 -7.14
C VAL A 418 -17.92 9.60 -5.73
N LEU A 419 -18.33 8.36 -5.52
CA LEU A 419 -18.67 7.83 -4.19
C LEU A 419 -17.97 6.52 -3.90
N LEU A 420 -17.78 6.25 -2.61
CA LEU A 420 -17.29 5.00 -2.04
C LEU A 420 -18.45 4.30 -1.36
N HIS A 421 -18.79 3.09 -1.83
CA HIS A 421 -19.86 2.29 -1.23
C HIS A 421 -19.44 1.61 0.05
N ALA A 422 -20.30 1.66 1.07
CA ALA A 422 -20.07 0.97 2.33
C ALA A 422 -20.29 -0.55 2.23
N ALA A 423 -21.04 -1.03 1.22
CA ALA A 423 -21.34 -2.46 1.08
C ALA A 423 -20.10 -3.28 0.70
N ASP A 424 -19.33 -2.81 -0.28
CA ASP A 424 -18.23 -3.55 -0.91
C ASP A 424 -16.90 -2.78 -0.91
N GLY A 425 -16.88 -1.53 -0.45
CA GLY A 425 -15.68 -0.70 -0.45
C GLY A 425 -15.25 -0.27 -1.85
N ARG A 426 -16.13 -0.33 -2.84
CA ARG A 426 -15.81 0.08 -4.21
C ARG A 426 -16.15 1.54 -4.44
N ALA A 427 -15.25 2.23 -5.15
CA ALA A 427 -15.51 3.55 -5.66
C ALA A 427 -16.24 3.47 -7.01
N MET A 428 -17.20 4.35 -7.25
CA MET A 428 -17.89 4.46 -8.53
C MET A 428 -18.28 5.89 -8.84
N THR A 429 -18.39 6.20 -10.13
CA THR A 429 -19.03 7.42 -10.61
C THR A 429 -20.53 7.30 -10.44
N ALA A 430 -21.13 8.28 -9.77
CA ALA A 430 -22.55 8.38 -9.53
C ALA A 430 -23.04 9.77 -9.94
N GLY A 431 -23.94 9.78 -10.93
CA GLY A 431 -24.73 10.98 -11.18
C GLY A 431 -25.51 11.37 -9.92
N VAL A 432 -25.73 12.67 -9.70
CA VAL A 432 -26.43 13.23 -8.52
C VAL A 432 -27.81 12.58 -8.26
N ARG A 433 -28.44 12.00 -9.29
CA ARG A 433 -29.74 11.31 -9.21
C ARG A 433 -29.69 9.85 -8.76
N ALA A 434 -28.51 9.22 -8.73
CA ALA A 434 -28.32 7.81 -8.38
C ALA A 434 -27.65 7.62 -7.01
N LEU A 435 -27.65 8.65 -6.17
CA LEU A 435 -27.08 8.56 -4.83
C LEU A 435 -27.84 7.52 -3.99
N PRO A 436 -27.13 6.72 -3.17
CA PRO A 436 -27.75 5.84 -2.19
C PRO A 436 -28.70 6.58 -1.23
N ARG A 437 -29.48 5.82 -0.46
CA ARG A 437 -30.49 6.40 0.42
C ARG A 437 -29.87 7.31 1.49
N ARG A 438 -28.73 6.90 2.07
CA ARG A 438 -27.99 7.63 3.11
C ARG A 438 -26.55 7.86 2.67
N VAL A 439 -26.18 9.11 2.47
CA VAL A 439 -24.84 9.48 1.98
C VAL A 439 -24.19 10.47 2.94
N LEU A 440 -22.95 10.18 3.33
CA LEU A 440 -22.08 11.20 3.90
C LEU A 440 -21.36 11.91 2.77
N MET A 441 -21.35 13.23 2.79
CA MET A 441 -20.69 14.03 1.79
C MET A 441 -19.52 14.79 2.41
N ILE A 442 -18.36 14.71 1.78
CA ILE A 442 -17.19 15.49 2.19
C ILE A 442 -17.35 16.92 1.68
N GLY A 443 -17.12 17.90 2.56
CA GLY A 443 -17.26 19.32 2.25
C GLY A 443 -18.48 19.93 2.94
N ASP A 444 -18.83 21.14 2.52
CA ASP A 444 -19.73 21.98 3.33
C ASP A 444 -21.12 22.16 2.72
N THR A 445 -21.27 21.92 1.43
CA THR A 445 -22.52 22.15 0.71
C THR A 445 -23.06 20.84 0.15
N PRO A 446 -24.25 20.38 0.58
CA PRO A 446 -24.89 19.24 -0.04
C PRO A 446 -25.42 19.61 -1.43
N PRO A 447 -25.50 18.65 -2.37
CA PRO A 447 -26.03 18.89 -3.70
C PRO A 447 -27.47 19.41 -3.64
N THR A 448 -27.74 20.44 -4.45
CA THR A 448 -29.08 20.99 -4.63
C THR A 448 -29.98 19.93 -5.25
N GLY A 449 -31.20 19.78 -4.72
CA GLY A 449 -32.20 18.87 -5.28
C GLY A 449 -31.95 17.37 -5.06
N ALA A 450 -30.98 16.97 -4.24
CA ALA A 450 -30.79 15.56 -3.92
C ALA A 450 -32.02 14.94 -3.25
N LEU A 451 -32.41 13.75 -3.72
CA LEU A 451 -33.48 12.91 -3.15
C LEU A 451 -32.99 12.02 -2.02
N SER A 452 -31.68 12.00 -1.77
CA SER A 452 -31.02 11.22 -0.72
C SER A 452 -30.93 11.99 0.59
N MET A 453 -30.83 11.25 1.69
CA MET A 453 -30.47 11.79 2.99
C MET A 453 -28.97 12.08 3.00
N VAL A 454 -28.62 13.37 2.95
CA VAL A 454 -27.23 13.82 2.90
C VAL A 454 -26.86 14.47 4.22
N SER A 455 -25.81 13.95 4.85
CA SER A 455 -25.07 14.65 5.91
C SER A 455 -23.72 15.10 5.39
N THR A 456 -23.23 16.24 5.84
CA THR A 456 -21.89 16.73 5.48
C THR A 456 -20.86 16.36 6.55
N VAL A 457 -19.61 16.16 6.16
CA VAL A 457 -18.46 15.96 7.04
C VAL A 457 -17.25 16.70 6.48
N ALA A 458 -16.35 17.15 7.35
CA ALA A 458 -15.12 17.84 6.95
C ALA A 458 -14.19 16.95 6.12
N GLY A 459 -14.15 15.64 6.42
CA GLY A 459 -13.31 14.68 5.71
C GLY A 459 -13.35 13.27 6.31
N PRO A 460 -12.56 12.33 5.77
CA PRO A 460 -12.57 10.93 6.19
C PRO A 460 -12.20 10.72 7.67
N ALA A 461 -11.26 11.52 8.19
CA ALA A 461 -10.88 11.50 9.60
C ALA A 461 -12.08 11.74 10.53
N GLN A 462 -12.94 12.70 10.16
CA GLN A 462 -14.13 13.02 10.94
C GLN A 462 -15.14 11.86 10.91
N VAL A 463 -15.29 11.16 9.78
CA VAL A 463 -16.16 9.97 9.70
C VAL A 463 -15.69 8.87 10.66
N ILE A 464 -14.38 8.56 10.66
CA ILE A 464 -13.80 7.53 11.54
C ILE A 464 -13.95 7.92 13.01
N MET A 465 -13.63 9.18 13.34
CA MET A 465 -13.80 9.74 14.68
C MET A 465 -15.26 9.65 15.16
N LEU A 466 -16.22 9.99 14.30
CA LEU A 466 -17.64 9.97 14.62
C LEU A 466 -18.19 8.53 14.75
N ALA A 467 -17.67 7.58 13.97
CA ALA A 467 -18.04 6.17 14.07
C ALA A 467 -17.65 5.55 15.43
N GLY A 468 -16.59 6.06 16.06
CA GLY A 468 -16.16 5.63 17.39
C GLY A 468 -17.01 6.19 18.54
N ARG A 469 -18.00 7.07 18.25
CA ARG A 469 -18.77 7.74 19.30
C ARG A 469 -20.06 7.00 19.66
N PRO A 470 -20.40 6.91 20.95
CA PRO A 470 -21.68 6.35 21.35
C PRO A 470 -22.83 7.25 20.90
N ARG A 471 -23.86 6.66 20.31
CA ARG A 471 -25.11 7.37 19.99
C ARG A 471 -25.94 7.53 21.26
N ARG A 472 -26.30 8.77 21.59
CA ARG A 472 -27.22 9.08 22.70
C ARG A 472 -28.64 9.26 22.17
N ARG A 473 -29.63 8.84 22.95
CA ARG A 473 -31.03 9.19 22.65
C ARG A 473 -31.23 10.67 22.93
N LEU A 474 -31.86 11.37 21.98
CA LEU A 474 -31.92 12.83 21.97
C LEU A 474 -32.91 13.42 22.99
N ASP A 475 -33.72 12.58 23.62
CA ASP A 475 -34.76 12.93 24.60
C ASP A 475 -34.32 12.75 26.06
N GLU A 476 -33.15 12.15 26.33
CA GLU A 476 -32.71 11.83 27.69
C GLU A 476 -32.43 13.07 28.55
N ARG A 477 -31.71 14.05 27.99
CA ARG A 477 -31.27 15.28 28.69
C ARG A 477 -31.09 16.43 27.69
N PRO A 478 -32.17 17.01 27.16
CA PRO A 478 -32.08 18.17 26.29
C PRO A 478 -31.74 19.42 27.11
N VAL A 479 -30.82 20.23 26.60
CA VAL A 479 -30.41 21.50 27.18
C VAL A 479 -30.69 22.60 26.17
N ILE A 480 -31.39 23.65 26.61
CA ILE A 480 -31.75 24.81 25.80
C ILE A 480 -30.96 25.99 26.34
N LEU A 481 -30.02 26.51 25.55
CA LEU A 481 -29.38 27.78 25.83
C LEU A 481 -30.27 28.89 25.31
N ALA A 482 -30.98 29.57 26.22
CA ALA A 482 -31.90 30.63 25.87
C ALA A 482 -31.13 31.82 25.27
N GLY A 483 -31.57 32.27 24.09
CA GLY A 483 -31.15 33.52 23.48
C GLY A 483 -32.38 34.32 23.07
N PRO A 484 -32.24 35.63 22.77
CA PRO A 484 -33.36 36.53 22.49
C PRO A 484 -34.23 36.10 21.29
N ALA A 485 -33.66 35.29 20.37
CA ALA A 485 -34.35 34.81 19.17
C ALA A 485 -35.09 33.46 19.33
N GLY A 486 -34.84 32.71 20.41
CA GLY A 486 -35.48 31.40 20.62
C GLY A 486 -36.63 31.50 21.62
N ASP A 487 -37.82 30.99 21.28
CA ASP A 487 -38.94 30.87 22.22
C ASP A 487 -38.76 29.58 23.07
N PRO A 488 -38.33 29.68 24.33
CA PRO A 488 -38.10 28.49 25.16
C PRO A 488 -39.42 27.78 25.49
N ALA A 489 -40.56 28.47 25.44
CA ALA A 489 -41.86 27.86 25.68
C ALA A 489 -42.23 26.89 24.56
N LEU A 490 -41.95 27.26 23.30
CA LEU A 490 -42.14 26.37 22.16
C LEU A 490 -41.28 25.11 22.26
N LEU A 491 -40.00 25.25 22.63
CA LEU A 491 -39.11 24.10 22.79
C LEU A 491 -39.49 23.21 23.97
N ARG A 492 -39.99 23.78 25.08
CA ARG A 492 -40.52 23.00 26.22
C ARG A 492 -41.75 22.17 25.85
N ALA A 493 -42.54 22.57 24.86
CA ALA A 493 -43.64 21.76 24.36
C ALA A 493 -43.15 20.45 23.74
N PHE A 494 -41.97 20.45 23.10
CA PHE A 494 -41.34 19.24 22.54
C PHE A 494 -40.49 18.49 23.58
N TYR A 495 -39.91 19.20 24.55
CA TYR A 495 -39.04 18.65 25.58
C TYR A 495 -39.46 19.12 26.98
N PRO A 496 -40.48 18.49 27.59
CA PRO A 496 -41.00 18.90 28.90
C PRO A 496 -39.95 18.89 30.01
N HIS A 497 -38.91 18.05 29.87
CA HIS A 497 -37.82 17.89 30.83
C HIS A 497 -36.54 18.65 30.47
N ALA A 498 -36.59 19.56 29.49
CA ALA A 498 -35.40 20.31 29.08
C ALA A 498 -34.91 21.26 30.18
N THR A 499 -33.59 21.24 30.39
CA THR A 499 -32.93 22.25 31.24
C THR A 499 -32.72 23.51 30.42
N VAL A 500 -33.32 24.63 30.84
CA VAL A 500 -33.11 25.93 30.21
C VAL A 500 -32.01 26.66 30.96
N LEU A 501 -30.97 27.07 30.24
CA LEU A 501 -29.85 27.83 30.76
C LEU A 501 -29.86 29.23 30.13
N ASP A 502 -29.62 30.25 30.93
CA ASP A 502 -29.37 31.60 30.42
C ASP A 502 -27.96 31.70 29.81
N ALA A 503 -27.63 32.81 29.16
CA ALA A 503 -26.34 33.03 28.49
C ALA A 503 -25.10 32.87 29.41
N GLY A 504 -25.27 32.92 30.73
CA GLY A 504 -24.23 32.68 31.74
C GLY A 504 -24.33 31.32 32.46
N GLY A 505 -25.20 30.42 32.01
CA GLY A 505 -25.53 29.17 32.70
C GLY A 505 -24.40 28.14 32.79
N ASP A 506 -24.62 27.10 33.61
CA ASP A 506 -23.63 26.06 33.91
C ASP A 506 -23.14 25.32 32.65
N ARG A 507 -21.86 25.53 32.32
CA ARG A 507 -21.19 24.91 31.18
C ARG A 507 -21.15 23.38 31.29
N ARG A 508 -21.15 22.83 32.51
CA ARG A 508 -21.09 21.37 32.72
C ARG A 508 -22.35 20.69 32.21
N SER A 509 -23.52 21.26 32.50
CA SER A 509 -24.81 20.78 31.99
C SER A 509 -24.84 20.74 30.45
N SER A 510 -24.26 21.74 29.78
CA SER A 510 -24.16 21.75 28.30
C SER A 510 -23.22 20.66 27.75
N ALA A 511 -22.17 20.30 28.51
CA ALA A 511 -21.21 19.25 28.17
C ALA A 511 -21.76 17.82 28.39
N GLU A 512 -22.95 17.65 28.96
CA GLU A 512 -23.59 16.34 29.10
C GLU A 512 -24.87 16.21 28.27
N ALA A 513 -25.26 17.28 27.56
CA ALA A 513 -26.48 17.34 26.78
C ALA A 513 -26.55 16.24 25.72
N SER A 514 -27.70 15.57 25.65
CA SER A 514 -28.05 14.65 24.55
C SER A 514 -28.51 15.43 23.31
N MET A 515 -29.13 16.58 23.53
CA MET A 515 -29.41 17.61 22.55
C MET A 515 -29.09 18.98 23.15
N LEU A 516 -28.32 19.80 22.44
CA LEU A 516 -28.03 21.17 22.83
C LEU A 516 -28.65 22.13 21.81
N HIS A 517 -29.68 22.86 22.20
CA HIS A 517 -30.23 23.94 21.38
C HIS A 517 -29.53 25.25 21.73
N VAL A 518 -28.88 25.85 20.73
CA VAL A 518 -28.07 27.05 20.91
C VAL A 518 -28.84 28.28 20.41
N GLY A 519 -29.07 29.26 21.29
CA GLY A 519 -29.63 30.56 20.93
C GLY A 519 -28.59 31.52 20.36
N ASP A 520 -29.02 32.73 19.97
CA ASP A 520 -28.21 33.78 19.32
C ASP A 520 -27.11 34.42 20.20
N ALA A 521 -26.93 33.95 21.43
CA ALA A 521 -25.88 34.45 22.32
C ALA A 521 -24.49 34.04 21.81
N ALA A 522 -23.44 34.76 22.21
CA ALA A 522 -22.07 34.39 21.92
C ALA A 522 -21.75 33.03 22.58
N VAL A 523 -21.70 31.97 21.77
CA VAL A 523 -21.59 30.59 22.28
C VAL A 523 -20.15 30.16 22.31
N THR A 524 -19.69 29.82 23.52
CA THR A 524 -18.42 29.15 23.74
C THR A 524 -18.64 27.65 23.59
N VAL A 525 -17.85 26.99 22.75
CA VAL A 525 -17.89 25.54 22.61
C VAL A 525 -17.40 24.92 23.93
N PRO A 526 -18.17 24.00 24.55
CA PRO A 526 -17.76 23.39 25.79
C PRO A 526 -16.55 22.48 25.57
N ASP A 527 -15.57 22.56 26.46
CA ASP A 527 -14.48 21.59 26.50
C ASP A 527 -15.03 20.28 27.11
N ARG A 528 -15.26 19.25 26.28
CA ARG A 528 -15.71 17.93 26.75
C ARG A 528 -14.54 16.96 26.71
N THR A 529 -14.23 16.37 27.87
CA THR A 529 -13.15 15.39 28.03
C THR A 529 -13.64 13.94 28.07
N GLY A 530 -14.91 13.67 27.74
CA GLY A 530 -15.54 12.35 27.84
C GLY A 530 -16.13 11.81 26.53
N ALA A 531 -16.60 10.55 26.56
CA ALA A 531 -17.24 9.84 25.43
C ALA A 531 -18.53 10.55 24.98
N GLY A 532 -18.35 11.58 24.16
CA GLY A 532 -19.41 12.45 23.69
C GLY A 532 -20.20 11.83 22.54
N GLY A 533 -21.51 12.05 22.60
CA GLY A 533 -22.47 11.90 21.52
C GLY A 533 -23.55 12.98 21.69
N GLY A 534 -24.55 12.98 20.81
CA GLY A 534 -25.68 13.91 20.86
C GLY A 534 -25.70 14.93 19.72
N LEU A 535 -26.72 15.76 19.70
CA LEU A 535 -27.00 16.71 18.62
C LEU A 535 -26.90 18.15 19.10
N VAL A 536 -26.23 19.02 18.33
CA VAL A 536 -26.33 20.48 18.52
C VAL A 536 -27.22 21.10 17.44
N VAL A 537 -28.15 21.98 17.83
CA VAL A 537 -28.96 22.79 16.90
C VAL A 537 -28.48 24.22 17.01
N LEU A 538 -27.90 24.74 15.92
CA LEU A 538 -27.26 26.05 15.86
C LEU A 538 -28.25 27.15 15.43
N PRO A 539 -28.08 28.39 15.93
CA PRO A 539 -28.92 29.51 15.53
C PRO A 539 -28.67 29.91 14.06
N PRO A 540 -29.62 30.63 13.42
CA PRO A 540 -29.47 31.07 12.02
C PRO A 540 -28.31 32.04 11.78
N SER A 541 -27.85 32.73 12.83
CA SER A 541 -26.68 33.63 12.79
C SER A 541 -25.33 32.89 12.90
N ALA A 542 -25.34 31.59 13.19
CA ALA A 542 -24.12 30.82 13.42
C ALA A 542 -23.21 30.78 12.19
N ARG A 543 -21.90 30.86 12.43
CA ARG A 543 -20.87 30.65 11.40
C ARG A 543 -20.73 29.17 11.07
N PHE A 544 -21.58 28.68 10.17
CA PHE A 544 -21.48 27.33 9.62
C PHE A 544 -20.48 27.31 8.44
N PRO A 545 -19.65 26.26 8.28
CA PRO A 545 -19.57 25.01 9.07
C PRO A 545 -18.68 25.10 10.32
N ALA A 546 -17.87 26.16 10.49
CA ALA A 546 -16.81 26.22 11.49
C ALA A 546 -17.30 25.95 12.92
N LEU A 547 -18.43 26.52 13.33
CA LEU A 547 -18.99 26.28 14.66
C LEU A 547 -19.48 24.83 14.82
N ALA A 548 -20.05 24.24 13.77
CA ALA A 548 -20.46 22.84 13.79
C ALA A 548 -19.25 21.92 13.97
N ASP A 549 -18.16 22.16 13.23
CA ASP A 549 -16.92 21.38 13.39
C ASP A 549 -16.31 21.50 14.77
N ALA A 550 -16.38 22.67 15.40
CA ALA A 550 -15.91 22.86 16.76
C ALA A 550 -16.74 22.04 17.77
N PHE A 551 -18.07 21.98 17.62
CA PHE A 551 -18.92 21.10 18.44
C PHE A 551 -18.67 19.62 18.17
N LEU A 552 -18.44 19.24 16.92
CA LEU A 552 -18.04 17.87 16.58
C LEU A 552 -16.67 17.56 17.21
N ALA A 553 -15.67 18.43 17.13
CA ALA A 553 -14.38 18.22 17.81
C ALA A 553 -14.55 18.09 19.33
N ALA A 554 -15.46 18.88 19.92
CA ALA A 554 -15.83 18.81 21.32
C ALA A 554 -16.64 17.56 21.70
N GLY A 555 -16.96 16.64 20.79
CA GLY A 555 -17.59 15.35 21.12
C GLY A 555 -19.07 15.21 20.79
N PHE A 556 -19.73 16.17 20.14
CA PHE A 556 -21.09 15.94 19.62
C PHE A 556 -21.07 15.03 18.39
N SER A 557 -22.09 14.20 18.17
CA SER A 557 -22.14 13.31 17.01
C SER A 557 -22.74 13.97 15.76
N GLY A 558 -23.54 15.03 15.95
CA GLY A 558 -24.14 15.79 14.86
C GLY A 558 -24.39 17.24 15.23
N ALA A 559 -24.50 18.08 14.20
CA ALA A 559 -24.85 19.49 14.26
C ALA A 559 -25.85 19.81 13.15
N VAL A 560 -26.92 20.54 13.47
CA VAL A 560 -27.86 21.10 12.48
C VAL A 560 -27.70 22.61 12.45
N GLY A 561 -27.61 23.18 11.26
CA GLY A 561 -27.47 24.61 11.07
C GLY A 561 -27.85 25.05 9.66
N TRP A 562 -27.36 26.24 9.30
CA TRP A 562 -27.76 26.95 8.10
C TRP A 562 -26.53 27.37 7.29
N LEU A 563 -26.52 27.11 5.98
CA LEU A 563 -25.44 27.53 5.09
C LEU A 563 -25.42 29.03 4.80
N ARG A 564 -26.56 29.69 5.00
CA ARG A 564 -26.76 31.11 4.73
C ARG A 564 -27.60 31.71 5.86
N PRO A 565 -27.49 33.02 6.11
CA PRO A 565 -28.37 33.70 7.03
C PRO A 565 -29.84 33.50 6.64
N VAL A 566 -30.67 33.20 7.62
CA VAL A 566 -32.12 32.98 7.47
C VAL A 566 -32.86 33.90 8.43
N PRO A 567 -34.00 34.51 8.04
CA PRO A 567 -34.80 35.32 8.96
C PRO A 567 -35.25 34.53 10.19
N ASP A 568 -35.10 35.10 11.39
CA ASP A 568 -35.32 34.41 12.66
C ASP A 568 -36.68 33.71 12.76
N ARG A 569 -37.76 34.39 12.34
CA ARG A 569 -39.12 33.80 12.38
C ARG A 569 -39.26 32.58 11.49
N ALA A 570 -38.63 32.59 10.30
CA ALA A 570 -38.61 31.42 9.43
C ALA A 570 -37.75 30.30 10.04
N ALA A 571 -36.60 30.63 10.62
CA ALA A 571 -35.74 29.68 11.30
C ALA A 571 -36.45 28.99 12.48
N VAL A 572 -37.17 29.74 13.32
CA VAL A 572 -37.97 29.18 14.43
C VAL A 572 -39.00 28.18 13.92
N ALA A 573 -39.68 28.51 12.81
CA ALA A 573 -40.70 27.64 12.23
C ALA A 573 -40.12 26.32 11.65
N VAL A 574 -38.97 26.40 10.97
CA VAL A 574 -38.24 25.22 10.48
C VAL A 574 -37.70 24.39 11.65
N THR A 575 -37.17 25.03 12.69
CA THR A 575 -36.66 24.35 13.89
C THR A 575 -37.77 23.65 14.66
N ALA A 576 -38.97 24.22 14.73
CA ALA A 576 -40.15 23.54 15.28
C ALA A 576 -40.50 22.26 14.48
N ALA A 577 -40.49 22.34 13.15
CA ALA A 577 -40.70 21.18 12.29
C ALA A 577 -39.60 20.11 12.48
N LEU A 578 -38.34 20.54 12.62
CA LEU A 578 -37.21 19.68 12.92
C LEU A 578 -37.42 18.95 14.25
N HIS A 579 -37.79 19.65 15.33
CA HIS A 579 -38.01 19.04 16.63
C HIS A 579 -39.17 18.06 16.62
N ALA A 580 -40.27 18.35 15.93
CA ALA A 580 -41.34 17.37 15.73
C ALA A 580 -40.82 16.08 15.08
N HIS A 581 -39.88 16.17 14.11
CA HIS A 581 -39.22 15.01 13.50
C HIS A 581 -38.27 14.26 14.43
N LEU A 582 -37.55 14.98 15.28
CA LEU A 582 -36.65 14.36 16.25
C LEU A 582 -37.41 13.66 17.39
N THR A 583 -38.51 14.26 17.89
CA THR A 583 -39.24 13.75 19.06
C THR A 583 -40.46 12.93 18.68
N LEU A 584 -41.48 13.56 18.11
CA LEU A 584 -42.78 12.92 17.85
C LEU A 584 -42.66 11.76 16.85
N TRP A 585 -41.80 11.93 15.84
CA TRP A 585 -41.58 10.91 14.82
C TRP A 585 -40.31 10.08 15.03
N GLY A 586 -39.54 10.33 16.09
CA GLY A 586 -38.36 9.53 16.48
C GLY A 586 -37.29 9.38 15.38
N ARG A 587 -37.14 10.37 14.50
CA ARG A 587 -36.19 10.29 13.38
C ARG A 587 -34.77 10.61 13.83
N GLU A 588 -33.80 9.92 13.24
CA GLU A 588 -32.39 10.30 13.36
C GLU A 588 -32.14 11.71 12.77
N PRO A 589 -31.12 12.45 13.24
CA PRO A 589 -30.89 13.85 12.86
C PRO A 589 -30.88 14.12 11.34
N ALA A 590 -30.11 13.34 10.58
CA ALA A 590 -30.04 13.46 9.12
C ALA A 590 -31.40 13.19 8.46
N ALA A 591 -32.16 12.21 8.99
CA ALA A 591 -33.48 11.85 8.48
C ALA A 591 -34.53 12.93 8.79
N ALA A 592 -34.41 13.58 9.94
CA ALA A 592 -35.26 14.70 10.33
C ALA A 592 -35.00 15.91 9.42
N VAL A 593 -33.73 16.30 9.21
CA VAL A 593 -33.37 17.38 8.27
C VAL A 593 -33.86 17.06 6.86
N PHE A 594 -33.66 15.83 6.37
CA PHE A 594 -34.17 15.42 5.06
C PHE A 594 -35.70 15.54 4.96
N ALA A 595 -36.45 15.10 5.98
CA ALA A 595 -37.90 15.20 6.01
C ALA A 595 -38.38 16.66 5.99
N VAL A 596 -37.73 17.53 6.76
CA VAL A 596 -38.02 18.98 6.79
C VAL A 596 -37.74 19.63 5.44
N ARG A 597 -36.59 19.34 4.81
CA ARG A 597 -36.27 19.85 3.45
C ARG A 597 -37.31 19.39 2.42
N ARG A 598 -37.74 18.13 2.49
CA ARG A 598 -38.78 17.60 1.60
C ARG A 598 -40.12 18.29 1.83
N TRP A 599 -40.49 18.49 3.09
CA TRP A 599 -41.69 19.23 3.46
C TRP A 599 -41.64 20.67 2.93
N LEU A 600 -40.56 21.41 3.15
CA LEU A 600 -40.38 22.78 2.64
C LEU A 600 -40.51 22.87 1.10
N ARG A 601 -40.03 21.87 0.37
CA ARG A 601 -40.11 21.81 -1.10
C ARG A 601 -41.47 21.38 -1.64
N SER A 602 -42.33 20.76 -0.82
CA SER A 602 -43.67 20.36 -1.25
C SER A 602 -44.51 21.60 -1.55
N PRO A 603 -45.27 21.65 -2.66
CA PRO A 603 -46.26 22.70 -2.88
C PRO A 603 -47.48 22.56 -1.94
N GLU A 604 -47.79 21.32 -1.53
CA GLU A 604 -48.94 20.97 -0.69
C GLU A 604 -48.50 20.72 0.76
N ARG A 605 -47.77 21.67 1.35
CA ARG A 605 -47.25 21.50 2.72
C ARG A 605 -48.40 21.42 3.71
N ALA A 606 -48.56 20.25 4.34
CA ALA A 606 -49.42 20.15 5.51
C ALA A 606 -48.88 21.06 6.63
N ALA A 607 -49.79 21.63 7.43
CA ALA A 607 -49.41 22.39 8.61
C ALA A 607 -48.63 21.51 9.60
N VAL A 608 -47.53 22.03 10.14
CA VAL A 608 -46.78 21.35 11.20
C VAL A 608 -47.62 21.42 12.48
N PRO A 609 -47.82 20.29 13.19
CA PRO A 609 -48.55 20.30 14.46
C PRO A 609 -47.95 21.34 15.41
N HIS A 610 -48.82 22.13 16.04
CA HIS A 610 -48.44 23.18 17.01
C HIS A 610 -47.68 24.38 16.45
N LEU A 611 -47.58 24.55 15.12
CA LEU A 611 -46.98 25.75 14.55
C LEU A 611 -48.01 26.92 14.52
N PRO A 612 -47.73 28.05 15.19
CA PRO A 612 -48.57 29.25 15.09
C PRO A 612 -48.73 29.73 13.64
N VAL A 613 -49.93 30.23 13.30
CA VAL A 613 -50.24 30.77 11.95
C VAL A 613 -49.27 31.88 11.53
N THR A 614 -48.83 32.70 12.48
CA THR A 614 -47.85 33.78 12.25
C THR A 614 -46.48 33.27 11.80
N LEU A 615 -46.07 32.08 12.26
CA LEU A 615 -44.82 31.44 11.84
C LEU A 615 -44.95 30.78 10.46
N ALA A 616 -46.13 30.26 10.12
CA ALA A 616 -46.40 29.73 8.78
C ALA A 616 -46.26 30.83 7.71
N ALA A 617 -46.82 32.02 7.93
CA ALA A 617 -46.69 33.14 7.00
C ALA A 617 -45.23 33.61 6.81
N ALA A 618 -44.40 33.54 7.87
CA ALA A 618 -43.00 33.90 7.80
C ALA A 618 -42.18 32.93 6.94
N LEU A 619 -42.53 31.64 6.93
CA LEU A 619 -41.90 30.64 6.06
C LEU A 619 -42.14 30.91 4.58
N ASP A 620 -43.38 31.26 4.22
CA ASP A 620 -43.74 31.53 2.82
C ASP A 620 -43.03 32.78 2.30
N ALA A 621 -42.94 33.82 3.12
CA ALA A 621 -42.24 35.06 2.79
C ALA A 621 -40.72 34.87 2.58
N ALA A 622 -40.11 33.93 3.31
CA ALA A 622 -38.66 33.68 3.26
C ALA A 622 -38.21 32.75 2.13
N GLY A 623 -39.12 32.26 1.28
CA GLY A 623 -38.79 31.35 0.19
C GLY A 623 -38.48 29.93 0.69
N PRO A 624 -39.49 29.05 0.79
CA PRO A 624 -39.34 27.70 1.36
C PRO A 624 -38.26 26.84 0.69
N ARG A 625 -38.04 27.02 -0.62
CA ARG A 625 -36.97 26.30 -1.35
C ARG A 625 -35.58 26.76 -0.90
N ASP A 626 -35.38 28.07 -0.71
CA ASP A 626 -34.11 28.62 -0.25
C ASP A 626 -33.81 28.20 1.19
N LEU A 627 -34.85 28.14 2.04
CA LEU A 627 -34.76 27.57 3.39
C LEU A 627 -34.35 26.10 3.35
N ALA A 628 -34.97 25.31 2.46
CA ALA A 628 -34.66 23.89 2.30
C ALA A 628 -33.22 23.67 1.79
N ASP A 629 -32.69 24.56 0.96
CA ASP A 629 -31.32 24.46 0.47
C ASP A 629 -30.29 24.97 1.48
N SER A 630 -30.71 25.81 2.43
CA SER A 630 -29.86 26.34 3.50
C SER A 630 -29.76 25.41 4.71
N LEU A 631 -30.79 24.63 5.04
CA LEU A 631 -30.80 23.72 6.19
C LEU A 631 -29.91 22.49 5.97
N VAL A 632 -28.91 22.28 6.82
CA VAL A 632 -27.91 21.20 6.68
C VAL A 632 -27.66 20.47 8.00
N HIS A 633 -27.42 19.16 7.90
CA HIS A 633 -26.89 18.33 8.97
C HIS A 633 -25.41 18.04 8.71
N ARG A 634 -24.55 18.32 9.69
CA ARG A 634 -23.13 17.99 9.69
C ARG A 634 -22.83 16.97 10.78
N GLY A 635 -22.22 15.84 10.43
CA GLY A 635 -22.00 14.71 11.34
C GLY A 635 -22.80 13.46 10.94
N VAL A 636 -23.11 12.58 11.91
CA VAL A 636 -23.60 11.21 11.66
C VAL A 636 -24.86 10.81 12.40
#